data_AF-A0A9D1W453-F1
#
_entry.id   AF-A0A9D1W453-F1
#
_cell.length_a   1.000
_cell.length_b   1.000
_cell.length_c   1.000
_cell.angle_alpha   90.00
_cell.angle_beta   90.00
_cell.angle_gamma   90.00
#
_symmetry.space_group_name_H-M   'P 1'
#
loop_
_entity.id
_entity.type
_entity.pdbx_description
1 polymer ?
#
loop_
_entity_poly.entity_id
_entity_poly.type
_entity_poly.pdbx_seq_one_letter_code
_entity_poly.pdbx_strand_id
1 'polypeptide(L)'
;MDPTDLGRTLVDGCFKQSVEVQGQKREFITYIPEKTASCSPCLVVAPPSGEDGLEYIERSGLKEFADEKKLFLFVMIPENAAWNLSGADADFMNAVYVEAQARDYYVTMQDNFYACGIGDGADVAQQAACRMSSEWSGLMTMGDLQTSLEEITLNKEAAGMGDGELQIAAERTQLPVWMVVSRWEGASVSAASWWRANNRSGEEVFSTKDADYIWMPAPIRQTLEMDEEMIAQVRVTVGDTACSLARLEQMWSYIGLARRHRGQERKNLRYFKDPLLCGAVRKTMEVDGLTREWYEYVPKCCTPDQKWPVVVVMHGRGGTAETFFDISNMYQVANRRKFIVACPQAGVYQQKKGGLRNVASWSGSLDGKSIDDIRFIRTMLEDMEKRLPVDKGRIYACGQSSGGMMADTLCEFAGELFAATVSWSGLYTPARSTVRGERSLDAPPSAMIFGEKDRLTAGTAQIPDVPFTISETFKDMIEEKFRRYQLDKSRVQIWRDDPITWYCYPDSQGVPMFTVGIVDHMVHANYPEESWISYDQFFCNFCRDEDGKVCYRGRRIGENN
;
A
#
# COMPACT_ATOMS: atom_id res chain seq x y z
N MET A 1 -1.31 -25.52 2.56
CA MET A 1 -0.83 -24.37 1.77
C MET A 1 -0.11 -24.93 0.57
N ASP A 2 -0.26 -24.30 -0.59
CA ASP A 2 0.43 -24.68 -1.82
C ASP A 2 1.81 -23.96 -1.86
N PRO A 3 2.95 -24.66 -1.79
CA PRO A 3 4.26 -24.03 -1.87
C PRO A 3 4.53 -23.38 -3.24
N THR A 4 3.68 -23.64 -4.24
CA THR A 4 3.76 -23.05 -5.57
C THR A 4 2.95 -21.75 -5.72
N ASP A 5 2.14 -21.40 -4.70
CA ASP A 5 1.32 -20.19 -4.68
C ASP A 5 1.15 -19.68 -3.24
N LEU A 6 2.19 -18.99 -2.77
CA LEU A 6 2.24 -18.45 -1.40
C LEU A 6 1.28 -17.28 -1.16
N GLY A 7 0.84 -16.60 -2.24
CA GLY A 7 -0.02 -15.42 -2.18
C GLY A 7 -1.51 -15.74 -2.11
N ARG A 8 -1.91 -16.96 -2.50
CA ARG A 8 -3.32 -17.38 -2.53
C ARG A 8 -3.97 -17.41 -1.14
N THR A 9 -5.21 -16.91 -1.10
CA THR A 9 -6.10 -17.04 0.05
C THR A 9 -6.50 -18.50 0.27
N LEU A 10 -6.41 -18.98 1.52
CA LEU A 10 -6.75 -20.38 1.86
C LEU A 10 -8.25 -20.65 1.98
N VAL A 11 -9.07 -19.60 2.06
CA VAL A 11 -10.52 -19.68 2.14
C VAL A 11 -11.09 -19.13 0.84
N ASP A 12 -11.97 -19.91 0.23
CA ASP A 12 -12.78 -19.50 -0.92
C ASP A 12 -14.25 -19.94 -0.70
N GLY A 13 -15.16 -19.39 -1.50
CA GLY A 13 -16.60 -19.62 -1.40
C GLY A 13 -17.34 -18.53 -0.63
N CYS A 14 -18.55 -18.87 -0.18
CA CYS A 14 -19.52 -17.94 0.39
C CYS A 14 -19.81 -18.28 1.86
N PHE A 15 -19.67 -17.31 2.77
CA PHE A 15 -19.93 -17.49 4.19
C PHE A 15 -20.44 -16.21 4.85
N LYS A 16 -21.12 -16.33 5.98
CA LYS A 16 -21.61 -15.19 6.76
C LYS A 16 -20.57 -14.71 7.77
N GLN A 17 -20.50 -13.41 7.93
CA GLN A 17 -19.78 -12.72 9.01
C GLN A 17 -20.72 -11.73 9.70
N SER A 18 -20.26 -11.20 10.82
CA SER A 18 -21.03 -10.25 11.60
C SER A 18 -20.15 -9.18 12.21
N VAL A 19 -20.69 -7.98 12.34
CA VAL A 19 -20.03 -6.85 12.99
C VAL A 19 -20.98 -6.21 14.00
N GLU A 20 -20.43 -5.64 15.06
CA GLU A 20 -21.21 -4.89 16.06
C GLU A 20 -21.31 -3.42 15.64
N VAL A 21 -22.54 -2.90 15.56
CA VAL A 21 -22.85 -1.53 15.16
C VAL A 21 -23.85 -0.97 16.17
N GLN A 22 -23.48 0.10 16.88
CA GLN A 22 -24.35 0.74 17.89
C GLN A 22 -24.91 -0.26 18.93
N GLY A 23 -24.11 -1.25 19.33
CA GLY A 23 -24.50 -2.29 20.31
C GLY A 23 -25.40 -3.40 19.73
N GLN A 24 -25.61 -3.44 18.41
CA GLN A 24 -26.37 -4.47 17.73
C GLN A 24 -25.47 -5.29 16.81
N LYS A 25 -25.69 -6.61 16.80
CA LYS A 25 -24.98 -7.52 15.90
C LYS A 25 -25.66 -7.52 14.53
N ARG A 26 -24.94 -7.09 13.49
CA ARG A 26 -25.40 -7.06 12.10
C ARG A 26 -24.66 -8.10 11.26
N GLU A 27 -25.35 -8.76 10.34
CA GLU A 27 -24.77 -9.81 9.48
C GLU A 27 -24.50 -9.30 8.06
N PHE A 28 -23.42 -9.80 7.46
CA PHE A 28 -23.11 -9.62 6.04
C PHE A 28 -22.55 -10.92 5.46
N ILE A 29 -22.60 -11.04 4.14
CA ILE A 29 -22.10 -12.18 3.38
C ILE A 29 -20.72 -11.80 2.82
N THR A 30 -19.77 -12.71 2.95
CA THR A 30 -18.47 -12.64 2.30
C THR A 30 -18.40 -13.72 1.21
N TYR A 31 -18.11 -13.29 -0.01
CA TYR A 31 -17.81 -14.18 -1.12
C TYR A 31 -16.38 -13.96 -1.60
N ILE A 32 -15.62 -15.05 -1.70
CA ILE A 32 -14.23 -15.06 -2.13
C ILE A 32 -14.11 -16.02 -3.31
N PRO A 33 -13.81 -15.52 -4.53
CA PRO A 33 -13.56 -16.37 -5.69
C PRO A 33 -12.42 -17.35 -5.46
N GLU A 34 -12.47 -18.50 -6.13
CA GLU A 34 -11.35 -19.42 -6.14
C GLU A 34 -10.08 -18.74 -6.68
N LYS A 35 -8.94 -19.10 -6.05
CA LYS A 35 -7.60 -18.59 -6.40
C LYS A 35 -7.45 -17.07 -6.27
N THR A 36 -8.24 -16.44 -5.40
CA THR A 36 -8.07 -15.01 -5.08
C THR A 36 -6.78 -14.81 -4.29
N ALA A 37 -5.93 -13.91 -4.77
CA ALA A 37 -4.69 -13.53 -4.10
C ALA A 37 -4.96 -12.60 -2.91
N SER A 38 -4.05 -12.61 -1.95
CA SER A 38 -4.02 -11.60 -0.89
C SER A 38 -3.97 -10.18 -1.49
N CYS A 39 -4.57 -9.22 -0.81
CA CYS A 39 -4.65 -7.82 -1.21
C CYS A 39 -5.39 -7.55 -2.53
N SER A 40 -6.18 -8.49 -3.03
CA SER A 40 -7.08 -8.21 -4.16
C SER A 40 -8.12 -7.12 -3.80
N PRO A 41 -8.73 -6.45 -4.80
CA PRO A 41 -9.71 -5.39 -4.56
C PRO A 41 -10.89 -5.86 -3.70
N CYS A 42 -11.46 -4.94 -2.92
CA CYS A 42 -12.56 -5.23 -2.00
C CYS A 42 -13.80 -4.41 -2.38
N LEU A 43 -14.94 -5.07 -2.58
CA LEU A 43 -16.20 -4.42 -2.90
C LEU A 43 -17.23 -4.64 -1.80
N VAL A 44 -17.63 -3.57 -1.12
CA VAL A 44 -18.72 -3.60 -0.13
C VAL A 44 -20.02 -3.16 -0.82
N VAL A 45 -21.05 -4.00 -0.77
CA VAL A 45 -22.29 -3.84 -1.51
C VAL A 45 -23.48 -3.72 -0.55
N ALA A 46 -24.25 -2.64 -0.69
CA ALA A 46 -25.62 -2.53 -0.20
C ALA A 46 -26.59 -2.92 -1.33
N PRO A 47 -27.15 -4.15 -1.34
CA PRO A 47 -28.13 -4.57 -2.35
C PRO A 47 -29.48 -3.85 -2.19
N PRO A 48 -30.45 -4.00 -3.11
CA PRO A 48 -31.80 -3.48 -2.89
C PRO A 48 -32.47 -4.08 -1.65
N SER A 49 -33.34 -3.32 -0.98
CA SER A 49 -34.22 -3.84 0.07
C SER A 49 -35.12 -4.96 -0.45
N GLY A 50 -35.53 -5.86 0.44
CA GLY A 50 -36.40 -7.00 0.11
C GLY A 50 -35.68 -8.19 -0.53
N GLU A 51 -34.41 -8.04 -0.90
CA GLU A 51 -33.60 -9.07 -1.53
C GLU A 51 -33.02 -10.05 -0.51
N ASP A 52 -33.02 -11.35 -0.85
CA ASP A 52 -32.17 -12.32 -0.16
C ASP A 52 -30.74 -12.15 -0.67
N GLY A 53 -29.79 -11.86 0.23
CA GLY A 53 -28.42 -11.55 -0.17
C GLY A 53 -27.73 -12.65 -0.96
N LEU A 54 -28.01 -13.93 -0.69
CA LEU A 54 -27.39 -15.05 -1.42
C LEU A 54 -28.01 -15.20 -2.81
N GLU A 55 -29.34 -15.19 -2.91
CA GLU A 55 -30.03 -15.26 -4.20
C GLU A 55 -29.68 -14.06 -5.09
N TYR A 56 -29.54 -12.88 -4.47
CA TYR A 56 -29.17 -11.66 -5.19
C TYR A 56 -27.75 -11.72 -5.76
N ILE A 57 -26.77 -12.24 -4.99
CA ILE A 57 -25.39 -12.43 -5.48
C ILE A 57 -25.37 -13.29 -6.76
N GLU A 58 -26.16 -14.36 -6.80
CA GLU A 58 -26.21 -15.30 -7.93
C GLU A 58 -26.87 -14.69 -9.18
N ARG A 59 -27.92 -13.88 -9.03
CA ARG A 59 -28.70 -13.37 -10.17
C ARG A 59 -28.32 -11.97 -10.67
N SER A 60 -27.61 -11.18 -9.86
CA SER A 60 -27.27 -9.77 -10.17
C SER A 60 -26.05 -9.58 -11.06
N GLY A 61 -25.25 -10.64 -11.26
CA GLY A 61 -23.93 -10.56 -11.90
C GLY A 61 -22.79 -10.19 -10.96
N LEU A 62 -23.06 -9.93 -9.67
CA LEU A 62 -22.02 -9.64 -8.67
C LEU A 62 -21.04 -10.79 -8.50
N LYS A 63 -21.53 -12.04 -8.46
CA LYS A 63 -20.66 -13.22 -8.32
C LYS A 63 -19.72 -13.37 -9.51
N GLU A 64 -20.26 -13.29 -10.73
CA GLU A 64 -19.50 -13.40 -11.97
C GLU A 64 -18.47 -12.27 -12.08
N PHE A 65 -18.89 -11.04 -11.78
CA PHE A 65 -17.99 -9.90 -11.70
C PHE A 65 -16.87 -10.13 -10.69
N ALA A 66 -17.20 -10.73 -9.54
CA ALA A 66 -16.21 -11.04 -8.52
C ALA A 66 -15.20 -12.08 -9.00
N ASP A 67 -15.68 -13.12 -9.66
CA ASP A 67 -14.87 -14.21 -10.22
C ASP A 67 -13.90 -13.72 -11.29
N GLU A 68 -14.34 -12.80 -12.16
CA GLU A 68 -13.53 -12.21 -13.22
C GLU A 68 -12.47 -11.23 -12.73
N LYS A 69 -12.86 -10.31 -11.83
CA LYS A 69 -11.94 -9.27 -11.32
C LYS A 69 -11.13 -9.74 -10.11
N LYS A 70 -11.38 -10.96 -9.64
CA LYS A 70 -10.76 -11.56 -8.44
C LYS A 70 -10.88 -10.65 -7.21
N LEU A 71 -12.07 -10.11 -6.96
CA LEU A 71 -12.32 -9.23 -5.81
C LEU A 71 -12.90 -10.01 -4.62
N PHE A 72 -12.63 -9.50 -3.41
CA PHE A 72 -13.38 -9.85 -2.22
C PHE A 72 -14.72 -9.12 -2.25
N LEU A 73 -15.81 -9.86 -2.18
CA LEU A 73 -17.16 -9.31 -2.22
C LEU A 73 -17.80 -9.39 -0.83
N PHE A 74 -18.23 -8.24 -0.30
CA PHE A 74 -18.91 -8.12 0.99
C PHE A 74 -20.32 -7.58 0.78
N VAL A 75 -21.35 -8.42 0.92
CA VAL A 75 -22.75 -8.03 0.67
C VAL A 75 -23.48 -7.88 1.99
N MET A 76 -23.92 -6.66 2.27
CA MET A 76 -24.64 -6.31 3.49
C MET A 76 -26.04 -6.91 3.51
N ILE A 77 -26.54 -7.26 4.70
CA ILE A 77 -27.93 -7.70 4.89
C ILE A 77 -28.71 -6.62 5.67
N PRO A 78 -29.80 -6.06 5.10
CA PRO A 78 -30.63 -5.09 5.78
C PRO A 78 -31.44 -5.74 6.92
N GLU A 79 -31.74 -4.98 7.97
CA GLU A 79 -32.67 -5.43 9.00
C GLU A 79 -34.11 -5.37 8.49
N ASN A 80 -34.94 -6.34 8.86
CA ASN A 80 -36.35 -6.40 8.45
C ASN A 80 -36.54 -6.28 6.92
N ALA A 81 -35.54 -6.71 6.15
CA ALA A 81 -35.49 -6.59 4.70
C ALA A 81 -35.61 -5.15 4.16
N ALA A 82 -35.26 -4.12 4.94
CA ALA A 82 -35.30 -2.72 4.50
C ALA A 82 -34.11 -1.89 5.03
N TRP A 83 -33.63 -0.95 4.22
CA TRP A 83 -32.58 -0.02 4.64
C TRP A 83 -33.11 1.13 5.50
N ASN A 84 -32.39 1.44 6.57
CA ASN A 84 -32.54 2.63 7.37
C ASN A 84 -31.71 3.79 6.78
N LEU A 85 -32.41 4.68 6.08
CA LEU A 85 -31.83 5.84 5.40
C LEU A 85 -31.57 7.06 6.29
N SER A 86 -31.79 6.97 7.61
CA SER A 86 -31.33 8.00 8.58
C SER A 86 -29.80 7.99 8.80
N GLY A 87 -29.12 7.00 8.21
CA GLY A 87 -27.68 6.83 8.25
C GLY A 87 -27.19 5.78 9.25
N ALA A 88 -28.07 5.09 9.97
CA ALA A 88 -27.66 3.93 10.77
C ALA A 88 -27.05 2.81 9.90
N ASP A 89 -27.60 2.57 8.70
CA ASP A 89 -27.04 1.57 7.79
C ASP A 89 -25.78 2.06 7.06
N ALA A 90 -25.57 3.37 6.98
CA ALA A 90 -24.29 3.92 6.54
C ALA A 90 -23.17 3.60 7.55
N ASP A 91 -23.46 3.67 8.86
CA ASP A 91 -22.54 3.23 9.90
C ASP A 91 -22.29 1.72 9.82
N PHE A 92 -23.32 0.93 9.49
CA PHE A 92 -23.14 -0.50 9.24
C PHE A 92 -22.22 -0.78 8.06
N MET A 93 -22.36 -0.10 6.92
CA MET A 93 -21.46 -0.28 5.78
C MET A 93 -20.00 0.04 6.13
N ASN A 94 -19.80 1.13 6.85
CA ASN A 94 -18.48 1.53 7.33
C ASN A 94 -17.92 0.53 8.35
N ALA A 95 -18.75 -0.05 9.21
CA ALA A 95 -18.34 -1.12 10.12
C ALA A 95 -17.94 -2.41 9.37
N VAL A 96 -18.61 -2.76 8.27
CA VAL A 96 -18.19 -3.86 7.39
C VAL A 96 -16.80 -3.59 6.79
N TYR A 97 -16.53 -2.35 6.36
CA TYR A 97 -15.18 -1.96 5.93
C TYR A 97 -14.13 -2.19 7.04
N VAL A 98 -14.42 -1.83 8.29
CA VAL A 98 -13.50 -2.09 9.42
C VAL A 98 -13.31 -3.58 9.66
N GLU A 99 -14.40 -4.34 9.74
CA GLU A 99 -14.38 -5.78 10.00
C GLU A 99 -13.62 -6.54 8.92
N ALA A 100 -13.83 -6.20 7.63
CA ALA A 100 -13.11 -6.80 6.52
C ALA A 100 -11.59 -6.56 6.56
N GLN A 101 -11.12 -5.57 7.31
CA GLN A 101 -9.71 -5.27 7.52
C GLN A 101 -9.13 -5.87 8.82
N ALA A 102 -9.95 -6.47 9.68
CA ALA A 102 -9.45 -7.26 10.82
C ALA A 102 -8.61 -8.46 10.34
N ARG A 103 -8.81 -8.88 9.07
CA ARG A 103 -8.03 -9.89 8.34
C ARG A 103 -8.06 -11.25 9.03
N ASP A 104 -9.22 -11.70 9.49
CA ASP A 104 -9.32 -12.96 10.26
C ASP A 104 -9.20 -14.21 9.38
N TYR A 105 -9.78 -14.18 8.18
CA TYR A 105 -9.82 -15.32 7.25
C TYR A 105 -9.02 -15.11 5.97
N TYR A 106 -8.76 -13.85 5.64
CA TYR A 106 -8.14 -13.39 4.39
C TYR A 106 -7.36 -12.10 4.65
N VAL A 107 -6.49 -11.70 3.72
CA VAL A 107 -5.68 -10.48 3.85
C VAL A 107 -6.14 -9.43 2.85
N THR A 108 -6.75 -8.36 3.33
CA THR A 108 -7.14 -7.17 2.55
C THR A 108 -6.22 -5.99 2.87
N MET A 109 -6.12 -5.03 1.96
CA MET A 109 -5.41 -3.77 2.19
C MET A 109 -6.41 -2.61 2.17
N GLN A 110 -6.20 -1.60 3.01
CA GLN A 110 -7.14 -0.47 3.09
C GLN A 110 -7.21 0.29 1.76
N ASP A 111 -6.11 0.26 1.02
CA ASP A 111 -5.86 1.03 -0.19
C ASP A 111 -6.78 0.68 -1.37
N ASN A 112 -7.58 -0.38 -1.28
CA ASN A 112 -8.40 -0.87 -2.40
C ASN A 112 -9.83 -1.32 -2.03
N PHE A 113 -10.46 -0.62 -1.08
CA PHE A 113 -11.89 -0.78 -0.78
C PHE A 113 -12.78 0.17 -1.57
N TYR A 114 -13.89 -0.36 -2.09
CA TYR A 114 -14.87 0.36 -2.89
C TYR A 114 -16.27 0.15 -2.33
N ALA A 115 -17.07 1.21 -2.38
CA ALA A 115 -18.47 1.18 -1.98
C ALA A 115 -19.37 1.01 -3.21
N CYS A 116 -20.35 0.12 -3.10
CA CYS A 116 -21.38 -0.09 -4.11
C CYS A 116 -22.78 -0.08 -3.48
N GLY A 117 -23.70 0.66 -4.05
CA GLY A 117 -25.10 0.68 -3.62
C GLY A 117 -26.04 0.44 -4.80
N ILE A 118 -27.02 -0.43 -4.64
CA ILE A 118 -27.96 -0.82 -5.68
C ILE A 118 -29.39 -0.67 -5.19
N GLY A 119 -30.29 -0.15 -6.04
CA GLY A 119 -31.65 0.19 -5.64
C GLY A 119 -31.64 1.28 -4.58
N ASP A 120 -32.42 1.12 -3.52
CA ASP A 120 -32.40 1.99 -2.34
C ASP A 120 -31.17 1.79 -1.44
N GLY A 121 -30.39 0.73 -1.66
CA GLY A 121 -29.03 0.62 -1.11
C GLY A 121 -28.04 1.66 -1.67
N ALA A 122 -28.39 2.35 -2.76
CA ALA A 122 -27.65 3.49 -3.28
C ALA A 122 -27.51 4.62 -2.25
N ASP A 123 -28.59 4.95 -1.52
CA ASP A 123 -28.55 5.94 -0.45
C ASP A 123 -27.57 5.54 0.66
N VAL A 124 -27.57 4.27 1.07
CA VAL A 124 -26.64 3.74 2.10
C VAL A 124 -25.19 3.92 1.68
N ALA A 125 -24.84 3.51 0.45
CA ALA A 125 -23.47 3.62 -0.05
C ALA A 125 -23.01 5.08 -0.20
N GLN A 126 -23.87 5.97 -0.69
CA GLN A 126 -23.60 7.40 -0.76
C GLN A 126 -23.35 7.99 0.63
N GLN A 127 -24.20 7.64 1.60
CA GLN A 127 -24.08 8.11 2.98
C GLN A 127 -22.80 7.61 3.65
N ALA A 128 -22.47 6.32 3.50
CA ALA A 128 -21.28 5.70 4.08
C ALA A 128 -20.00 6.33 3.53
N ALA A 129 -19.92 6.46 2.20
CA ALA A 129 -18.79 7.07 1.52
C ALA A 129 -18.64 8.57 1.85
N CYS A 130 -19.75 9.30 2.00
CA CYS A 130 -19.74 10.69 2.45
C CYS A 130 -19.14 10.85 3.86
N ARG A 131 -19.50 9.96 4.80
CA ARG A 131 -19.01 9.98 6.19
C ARG A 131 -17.53 9.64 6.32
N MET A 132 -16.99 8.78 5.45
CA MET A 132 -15.61 8.27 5.52
C MET A 132 -14.88 8.38 4.17
N SER A 133 -15.00 9.51 3.48
CA SER A 133 -14.48 9.66 2.11
C SER A 133 -12.97 9.42 1.96
N SER A 134 -12.20 9.58 3.03
CA SER A 134 -10.76 9.30 3.10
C SER A 134 -10.41 7.82 3.19
N GLU A 135 -11.38 6.95 3.39
CA GLU A 135 -11.19 5.52 3.58
C GLU A 135 -11.51 4.72 2.30
N TRP A 136 -12.47 5.22 1.51
CA TRP A 136 -12.88 4.57 0.27
C TRP A 136 -11.98 4.97 -0.91
N SER A 137 -11.72 4.02 -1.80
CA SER A 137 -10.99 4.23 -3.06
C SER A 137 -11.89 4.68 -4.20
N GLY A 138 -13.19 4.37 -4.11
CA GLY A 138 -14.20 4.86 -5.06
C GLY A 138 -15.60 4.41 -4.68
N LEU A 139 -16.59 5.05 -5.29
CA LEU A 139 -18.02 4.83 -5.06
C LEU A 139 -18.76 4.63 -6.39
N MET A 140 -19.54 3.56 -6.47
CA MET A 140 -20.48 3.34 -7.56
C MET A 140 -21.89 3.10 -7.04
N THR A 141 -22.89 3.77 -7.62
CA THR A 141 -24.29 3.54 -7.24
C THR A 141 -25.21 3.38 -8.43
N MET A 142 -26.17 2.48 -8.33
CA MET A 142 -27.18 2.17 -9.34
C MET A 142 -28.55 2.23 -8.70
N GLY A 143 -29.22 3.39 -8.76
CA GLY A 143 -30.48 3.62 -8.09
C GLY A 143 -30.80 5.11 -7.94
N ASP A 144 -32.09 5.45 -7.96
CA ASP A 144 -32.54 6.81 -7.68
C ASP A 144 -32.43 7.09 -6.18
N LEU A 145 -31.75 8.18 -5.82
CA LEU A 145 -31.56 8.54 -4.41
C LEU A 145 -32.83 9.17 -3.83
N GLN A 146 -33.07 8.93 -2.54
CA GLN A 146 -34.22 9.45 -1.80
C GLN A 146 -33.81 10.52 -0.79
N THR A 147 -32.58 10.47 -0.29
CA THR A 147 -32.08 11.32 0.80
C THR A 147 -31.00 12.28 0.30
N SER A 148 -31.03 13.52 0.78
CA SER A 148 -29.99 14.51 0.48
C SER A 148 -28.72 14.23 1.27
N LEU A 149 -27.55 14.32 0.62
CA LEU A 149 -26.26 14.20 1.31
C LEU A 149 -25.93 15.41 2.20
N GLU A 150 -26.64 16.54 2.04
CA GLU A 150 -26.42 17.75 2.82
C GLU A 150 -26.81 17.59 4.29
N GLU A 151 -27.74 16.68 4.58
CA GLU A 151 -28.22 16.37 5.94
C GLU A 151 -27.24 15.45 6.71
N ILE A 152 -26.20 14.96 6.04
CA ILE A 152 -25.25 13.99 6.61
C ILE A 152 -24.18 14.73 7.42
N THR A 153 -24.18 14.45 8.72
CA THR A 153 -23.08 14.83 9.61
C THR A 153 -21.91 13.87 9.39
N LEU A 154 -20.71 14.41 9.15
CA LEU A 154 -19.49 13.61 9.15
C LEU A 154 -19.27 13.00 10.53
N ASN A 155 -18.74 11.78 10.57
CA ASN A 155 -18.17 11.26 11.81
C ASN A 155 -16.95 12.13 12.15
N LYS A 156 -17.09 13.01 13.15
CA LYS A 156 -15.97 13.80 13.71
C LYS A 156 -15.02 12.97 14.57
N GLU A 157 -15.26 11.67 14.68
CA GLU A 157 -14.39 10.79 15.44
C GLU A 157 -13.34 10.22 14.50
N ALA A 158 -12.10 10.72 14.63
CA ALA A 158 -10.93 9.89 14.44
C ALA A 158 -11.00 8.76 15.49
N ALA A 159 -11.92 7.82 15.32
CA ALA A 159 -12.03 6.63 16.13
C ALA A 159 -10.83 5.76 15.73
N GLY A 160 -9.72 5.97 16.43
CA GLY A 160 -8.66 4.99 16.53
C GLY A 160 -9.24 3.75 17.17
N MET A 161 -9.85 2.88 16.36
CA MET A 161 -10.25 1.55 16.81
C MET A 161 -8.99 0.72 17.04
N GLY A 162 -8.43 0.88 18.25
CA GLY A 162 -7.45 -0.01 18.86
C GLY A 162 -5.96 0.32 18.64
N ASP A 163 -5.13 -0.42 19.37
CA ASP A 163 -3.66 -0.48 19.28
C ASP A 163 -3.14 -1.08 17.94
N GLY A 164 -4.00 -1.16 16.90
CA GLY A 164 -3.68 -1.76 15.60
C GLY A 164 -3.05 -0.79 14.59
N GLU A 165 -2.58 -1.34 13.47
CA GLU A 165 -2.12 -0.61 12.26
C GLU A 165 -3.25 0.19 11.57
N LEU A 166 -4.50 0.00 12.00
CA LEU A 166 -5.71 0.63 11.45
C LEU A 166 -5.95 2.00 12.10
N GLN A 167 -5.72 3.08 11.36
CA GLN A 167 -6.22 4.40 11.70
C GLN A 167 -7.25 4.84 10.66
N ILE A 168 -8.46 5.13 11.14
CA ILE A 168 -9.54 5.72 10.34
C ILE A 168 -9.50 7.22 10.62
N ALA A 169 -9.21 8.01 9.60
CA ALA A 169 -9.18 9.46 9.74
C ALA A 169 -10.60 10.05 9.62
N ALA A 170 -11.47 9.42 8.82
CA ALA A 170 -12.84 9.84 8.54
C ALA A 170 -12.96 11.33 8.10
N GLU A 171 -11.95 11.83 7.39
CA GLU A 171 -11.90 13.19 6.86
C GLU A 171 -12.64 13.33 5.52
N ARG A 172 -13.16 14.54 5.23
CA ARG A 172 -13.64 14.93 3.90
C ARG A 172 -12.47 15.09 2.93
N THR A 173 -12.42 14.24 1.93
CA THR A 173 -11.43 14.29 0.85
C THR A 173 -12.04 13.83 -0.48
N GLN A 174 -11.36 14.10 -1.59
CA GLN A 174 -11.85 13.79 -2.92
C GLN A 174 -12.03 12.27 -3.10
N LEU A 175 -13.08 11.84 -3.81
CA LEU A 175 -13.40 10.44 -4.08
C LEU A 175 -13.91 10.25 -5.52
N PRO A 176 -13.46 9.26 -6.29
CA PRO A 176 -14.07 8.91 -7.58
C PRO A 176 -15.51 8.43 -7.37
N VAL A 177 -16.46 9.05 -8.06
CA VAL A 177 -17.89 8.70 -7.93
C VAL A 177 -18.50 8.45 -9.30
N TRP A 178 -19.26 7.38 -9.43
CA TRP A 178 -20.11 7.13 -10.60
C TRP A 178 -21.53 6.75 -10.16
N MET A 179 -22.50 7.57 -10.55
CA MET A 179 -23.92 7.37 -10.27
C MET A 179 -24.67 6.96 -11.54
N VAL A 180 -25.50 5.93 -11.45
CA VAL A 180 -26.47 5.55 -12.48
C VAL A 180 -27.85 5.75 -11.90
N VAL A 181 -28.64 6.63 -12.52
CA VAL A 181 -29.96 7.04 -12.03
C VAL A 181 -30.98 6.95 -13.17
N SER A 182 -32.23 6.62 -12.87
CA SER A 182 -33.30 6.57 -13.87
C SER A 182 -33.79 7.96 -14.24
N ARG A 183 -33.74 8.88 -13.27
CA ARG A 183 -34.16 10.28 -13.44
C ARG A 183 -33.12 11.22 -12.85
N TRP A 184 -32.80 12.26 -13.63
CA TRP A 184 -31.86 13.29 -13.22
C TRP A 184 -32.58 14.44 -12.49
N GLU A 185 -33.05 14.17 -11.28
CA GLU A 185 -33.82 15.11 -10.47
C GLU A 185 -33.62 14.89 -8.97
N GLY A 186 -34.14 15.80 -8.15
CA GLY A 186 -34.23 15.64 -6.69
C GLY A 186 -32.89 15.34 -6.00
N ALA A 187 -32.91 14.37 -5.09
CA ALA A 187 -31.76 14.00 -4.27
C ALA A 187 -30.55 13.54 -5.10
N SER A 188 -30.75 12.95 -6.28
CA SER A 188 -29.67 12.56 -7.19
C SER A 188 -28.85 13.77 -7.67
N VAL A 189 -29.52 14.88 -8.02
CA VAL A 189 -28.86 16.12 -8.43
C VAL A 189 -28.13 16.77 -7.25
N SER A 190 -28.75 16.76 -6.06
CA SER A 190 -28.14 17.26 -4.83
C SER A 190 -26.89 16.46 -4.45
N ALA A 191 -26.94 15.13 -4.52
CA ALA A 191 -25.80 14.26 -4.23
C ALA A 191 -24.62 14.49 -5.18
N ALA A 192 -24.87 14.60 -6.48
CA ALA A 192 -23.81 14.94 -7.43
C ALA A 192 -23.24 16.34 -7.17
N SER A 193 -24.07 17.31 -6.81
CA SER A 193 -23.62 18.66 -6.45
C SER A 193 -22.73 18.64 -5.21
N TRP A 194 -23.08 17.83 -4.21
CA TRP A 194 -22.28 17.59 -3.02
C TRP A 194 -20.90 16.99 -3.39
N TRP A 195 -20.87 15.94 -4.22
CA TRP A 195 -19.61 15.33 -4.64
C TRP A 195 -18.76 16.26 -5.50
N ARG A 196 -19.37 17.09 -6.35
CA ARG A 196 -18.66 18.11 -7.11
C ARG A 196 -17.97 19.10 -6.17
N ALA A 197 -18.66 19.56 -5.13
CA ALA A 197 -18.07 20.45 -4.12
C ALA A 197 -16.96 19.75 -3.33
N ASN A 198 -17.18 18.53 -2.86
CA ASN A 198 -16.20 17.74 -2.12
C ASN A 198 -14.94 17.44 -2.95
N ASN A 199 -15.12 17.10 -4.22
CA ASN A 199 -14.04 16.83 -5.16
C ASN A 199 -13.44 18.10 -5.76
N ARG A 200 -13.96 19.29 -5.42
CA ARG A 200 -13.53 20.58 -5.99
C ARG A 200 -13.57 20.55 -7.52
N SER A 201 -14.64 19.99 -8.08
CA SER A 201 -14.75 19.80 -9.52
C SER A 201 -14.91 21.13 -10.27
N GLY A 202 -14.45 21.17 -11.53
CA GLY A 202 -14.72 22.30 -12.42
C GLY A 202 -16.21 22.44 -12.79
N GLU A 203 -16.55 23.58 -13.40
CA GLU A 203 -17.89 23.82 -13.92
C GLU A 203 -18.14 23.18 -15.29
N GLU A 204 -17.08 22.90 -16.04
CA GLU A 204 -17.18 22.26 -17.35
C GLU A 204 -17.72 20.82 -17.23
N VAL A 205 -18.67 20.49 -18.10
CA VAL A 205 -19.33 19.19 -18.17
C VAL A 205 -18.85 18.47 -19.42
N PHE A 206 -18.32 17.27 -19.24
CA PHE A 206 -17.97 16.36 -20.34
C PHE A 206 -18.97 15.21 -20.41
N SER A 207 -19.00 14.50 -21.54
CA SER A 207 -19.78 13.29 -21.72
C SER A 207 -19.00 12.25 -22.52
N THR A 208 -19.38 10.99 -22.37
CA THR A 208 -18.87 9.86 -23.14
C THR A 208 -20.04 8.98 -23.56
N LYS A 209 -19.77 7.90 -24.30
CA LYS A 209 -20.81 6.90 -24.61
C LYS A 209 -21.41 6.24 -23.36
N ASP A 210 -20.68 6.27 -22.23
CA ASP A 210 -20.99 5.52 -21.01
C ASP A 210 -21.52 6.41 -19.88
N ALA A 211 -21.28 7.73 -19.93
CA ALA A 211 -21.70 8.69 -18.93
C ALA A 211 -22.13 10.02 -19.57
N ASP A 212 -23.30 10.51 -19.17
CA ASP A 212 -23.92 11.72 -19.68
C ASP A 212 -23.29 12.99 -19.10
N TYR A 213 -22.86 12.92 -17.84
CA TYR A 213 -22.20 14.02 -17.15
C TYR A 213 -20.92 13.55 -16.48
N ILE A 214 -19.82 14.24 -16.76
CA ILE A 214 -18.52 14.03 -16.15
C ILE A 214 -17.96 15.39 -15.74
N TRP A 215 -17.66 15.54 -14.46
CA TRP A 215 -16.94 16.70 -13.94
C TRP A 215 -15.56 16.28 -13.48
N MET A 216 -14.55 16.99 -13.96
CA MET A 216 -13.15 16.75 -13.61
C MET A 216 -12.81 17.44 -12.28
N PRO A 217 -12.01 16.80 -11.39
CA PRO A 217 -11.53 17.46 -10.18
C PRO A 217 -10.58 18.61 -10.53
N ALA A 218 -10.50 19.64 -9.69
CA ALA A 218 -9.48 20.69 -9.84
C ALA A 218 -8.06 20.12 -9.60
N PRO A 219 -7.04 20.70 -10.24
CA PRO A 219 -5.65 20.33 -9.99
C PRO A 219 -5.27 20.43 -8.51
N ILE A 220 -4.69 19.34 -8.01
CA ILE A 220 -3.99 19.34 -6.73
C ILE A 220 -2.77 20.24 -6.93
N ARG A 221 -2.58 21.25 -6.06
CA ARG A 221 -1.51 22.25 -6.24
C ARG A 221 -0.13 21.58 -6.28
N GLN A 222 0.81 22.22 -6.99
CA GLN A 222 2.15 21.76 -7.39
C GLN A 222 3.02 21.02 -6.36
N THR A 223 2.77 21.12 -5.05
CA THR A 223 3.61 20.47 -4.02
C THR A 223 3.24 19.01 -3.73
N LEU A 224 2.07 18.52 -4.16
CA LEU A 224 1.57 17.18 -3.82
C LEU A 224 1.34 16.26 -5.03
N GLU A 225 1.69 16.68 -6.25
CA GLU A 225 1.39 15.92 -7.48
C GLU A 225 2.08 14.55 -7.54
N MET A 226 3.21 14.36 -6.84
CA MET A 226 3.86 13.05 -6.74
C MET A 226 3.06 12.07 -5.87
N ASP A 227 2.35 12.60 -4.87
CA ASP A 227 1.72 11.81 -3.82
C ASP A 227 0.22 11.61 -4.06
N GLU A 228 -0.46 12.58 -4.67
CA GLU A 228 -1.90 12.59 -4.94
C GLU A 228 -2.17 12.99 -6.41
N GLU A 229 -2.95 12.18 -7.13
CA GLU A 229 -3.25 12.37 -8.55
C GLU A 229 -4.72 12.81 -8.79
N MET A 230 -4.95 13.54 -9.88
CA MET A 230 -6.30 13.97 -10.30
C MET A 230 -7.12 12.81 -10.88
N ILE A 231 -7.82 12.07 -10.03
CA ILE A 231 -8.67 10.93 -10.45
C ILE A 231 -10.10 10.98 -9.90
N ALA A 232 -10.41 11.90 -8.99
CA ALA A 232 -11.74 12.02 -8.37
C ALA A 232 -12.80 12.72 -9.24
N GLN A 233 -13.05 12.20 -10.44
CA GLN A 233 -14.17 12.66 -11.28
C GLN A 233 -15.52 12.27 -10.65
N VAL A 234 -16.51 13.13 -10.84
CA VAL A 234 -17.92 12.82 -10.58
C VAL A 234 -18.57 12.47 -11.91
N ARG A 235 -19.10 11.25 -12.03
CA ARG A 235 -19.76 10.75 -13.24
C ARG A 235 -21.22 10.44 -12.96
N VAL A 236 -22.08 10.74 -13.92
CA VAL A 236 -23.51 10.40 -13.89
C VAL A 236 -23.92 9.83 -15.23
N THR A 237 -24.66 8.72 -15.18
CA THR A 237 -25.35 8.11 -16.31
C THR A 237 -26.85 8.10 -16.02
N VAL A 238 -27.67 8.62 -16.95
CA VAL A 238 -29.12 8.66 -16.84
C VAL A 238 -29.71 7.54 -17.68
N GLY A 239 -30.36 6.57 -17.05
CA GLY A 239 -30.96 5.42 -17.71
C GLY A 239 -31.26 4.26 -16.78
N ASP A 240 -31.24 3.05 -17.32
CA ASP A 240 -31.55 1.84 -16.55
C ASP A 240 -30.58 1.62 -15.39
N THR A 241 -31.15 1.54 -14.19
CA THR A 241 -30.47 1.34 -12.89
C THR A 241 -30.35 -0.13 -12.50
N ALA A 242 -30.82 -1.07 -13.32
CA ALA A 242 -30.66 -2.48 -13.05
C ALA A 242 -29.16 -2.87 -12.94
N CYS A 243 -28.84 -3.63 -11.90
CA CYS A 243 -27.52 -4.24 -11.77
C CYS A 243 -27.38 -5.41 -12.76
N SER A 244 -26.24 -5.45 -13.44
CA SER A 244 -25.83 -6.53 -14.34
C SER A 244 -24.32 -6.57 -14.40
N LEU A 245 -23.74 -7.69 -14.84
CA LEU A 245 -22.29 -7.81 -15.07
C LEU A 245 -21.77 -6.66 -15.96
N ALA A 246 -22.42 -6.43 -17.10
CA ALA A 246 -22.01 -5.38 -18.05
C ALA A 246 -22.00 -3.98 -17.40
N ARG A 247 -22.97 -3.69 -16.53
CA ARG A 247 -23.01 -2.42 -15.79
C ARG A 247 -21.88 -2.32 -14.77
N LEU A 248 -21.63 -3.39 -14.00
CA LEU A 248 -20.54 -3.45 -13.03
C LEU A 248 -19.19 -3.25 -13.71
N GLU A 249 -18.94 -3.93 -14.83
CA GLU A 249 -17.71 -3.78 -15.62
C GLU A 249 -17.53 -2.36 -16.17
N GLN A 250 -18.61 -1.77 -16.69
CA GLN A 250 -18.60 -0.40 -17.19
C GLN A 250 -18.18 0.57 -16.09
N MET A 251 -18.81 0.49 -14.92
CA MET A 251 -18.50 1.38 -13.80
C MET A 251 -17.08 1.13 -13.25
N TRP A 252 -16.68 -0.15 -13.16
CA TRP A 252 -15.36 -0.56 -12.69
C TRP A 252 -14.22 -0.11 -13.58
N SER A 253 -14.46 0.07 -14.89
CA SER A 253 -13.46 0.58 -15.84
C SER A 253 -12.87 1.95 -15.44
N TYR A 254 -13.58 2.68 -14.58
CA TYR A 254 -13.13 3.92 -13.99
C TYR A 254 -12.91 3.80 -12.48
N ILE A 255 -13.89 3.28 -11.73
CA ILE A 255 -13.81 3.21 -10.27
C ILE A 255 -12.63 2.34 -9.82
N GLY A 256 -12.41 1.21 -10.49
CA GLY A 256 -11.30 0.29 -10.20
C GLY A 256 -9.91 0.85 -10.53
N LEU A 257 -9.81 1.99 -11.22
CA LEU A 257 -8.52 2.63 -11.51
C LEU A 257 -7.92 3.32 -10.29
N ALA A 258 -8.71 3.63 -9.26
CA ALA A 258 -8.27 4.46 -8.15
C ALA A 258 -7.86 3.65 -6.92
N ARG A 259 -6.82 4.06 -6.19
CA ARG A 259 -6.40 3.50 -4.90
C ARG A 259 -6.20 4.59 -3.87
N ARG A 260 -6.51 4.29 -2.62
CA ARG A 260 -6.42 5.21 -1.47
C ARG A 260 -5.23 4.87 -0.59
N HIS A 261 -4.05 5.32 -0.98
CA HIS A 261 -2.82 4.98 -0.27
C HIS A 261 -2.63 5.79 0.99
N ARG A 262 -2.02 5.21 2.02
CA ARG A 262 -1.54 5.97 3.19
C ARG A 262 -0.46 6.98 2.77
N GLY A 263 -0.33 8.08 3.49
CA GLY A 263 0.61 9.16 3.17
C GLY A 263 1.05 9.95 4.41
N GLN A 264 1.72 11.07 4.17
CA GLN A 264 2.42 11.85 5.20
C GLN A 264 1.51 12.66 6.15
N GLU A 265 0.26 12.91 5.78
CA GLU A 265 -0.71 13.62 6.63
C GLU A 265 -2.10 12.98 6.56
N ARG A 266 -2.47 12.56 5.34
CA ARG A 266 -3.74 11.94 5.01
C ARG A 266 -3.50 10.81 4.01
N LYS A 267 -4.56 10.07 3.70
CA LYS A 267 -4.52 9.11 2.59
C LYS A 267 -4.65 9.84 1.25
N ASN A 268 -3.79 9.47 0.30
CA ASN A 268 -3.72 10.07 -1.02
C ASN A 268 -4.40 9.17 -2.05
N LEU A 269 -5.13 9.79 -2.97
CA LEU A 269 -5.78 9.11 -4.07
C LEU A 269 -4.84 9.07 -5.27
N ARG A 270 -4.60 7.89 -5.83
CA ARG A 270 -3.76 7.70 -7.03
C ARG A 270 -4.40 6.73 -8.01
N TYR A 271 -3.98 6.80 -9.26
CA TYR A 271 -4.23 5.73 -10.23
C TYR A 271 -3.40 4.50 -9.85
N PHE A 272 -4.04 3.35 -9.81
CA PHE A 272 -3.38 2.06 -9.70
C PHE A 272 -2.47 1.84 -10.91
N LYS A 273 -1.18 1.63 -10.66
CA LYS A 273 -0.19 1.30 -11.69
C LYS A 273 0.08 -0.21 -11.69
N ASP A 274 -0.65 -0.94 -12.53
CA ASP A 274 -0.38 -2.35 -12.78
C ASP A 274 1.07 -2.50 -13.32
N PRO A 275 1.94 -3.26 -12.65
CA PRO A 275 3.32 -3.46 -13.07
C PRO A 275 3.44 -3.93 -14.52
N LEU A 276 2.58 -4.85 -14.96
CA LEU A 276 2.62 -5.42 -16.31
C LEU A 276 2.25 -4.37 -17.36
N LEU A 277 1.24 -3.55 -17.08
CA LEU A 277 0.85 -2.44 -17.97
C LEU A 277 1.90 -1.33 -18.02
N CYS A 278 2.65 -1.15 -16.94
CA CYS A 278 3.81 -0.26 -16.92
C CYS A 278 5.02 -0.84 -17.70
N GLY A 279 5.00 -2.12 -18.07
CA GLY A 279 6.07 -2.79 -18.81
C GLY A 279 7.05 -3.55 -17.91
N ALA A 280 6.73 -3.76 -16.63
CA ALA A 280 7.45 -4.71 -15.79
C ALA A 280 7.15 -6.15 -16.24
N VAL A 281 8.09 -7.05 -15.98
CA VAL A 281 7.95 -8.47 -16.31
C VAL A 281 7.89 -9.27 -15.01
N ARG A 282 6.82 -10.04 -14.82
CA ARG A 282 6.73 -11.01 -13.73
C ARG A 282 7.69 -12.17 -13.99
N LYS A 283 8.46 -12.52 -12.96
CA LYS A 283 9.41 -13.64 -12.94
C LYS A 283 9.10 -14.56 -11.79
N THR A 284 9.45 -15.82 -11.96
CA THR A 284 9.35 -16.83 -10.91
C THR A 284 10.59 -17.71 -10.90
N MET A 285 10.91 -18.27 -9.75
CA MET A 285 11.95 -19.28 -9.60
C MET A 285 11.70 -20.15 -8.37
N GLU A 286 12.24 -21.37 -8.38
CA GLU A 286 12.22 -22.24 -7.20
C GLU A 286 13.39 -21.90 -6.27
N VAL A 287 13.09 -21.59 -5.01
CA VAL A 287 14.08 -21.44 -3.94
C VAL A 287 13.56 -22.18 -2.71
N ASP A 288 14.36 -23.13 -2.21
CA ASP A 288 14.04 -23.93 -1.02
C ASP A 288 12.69 -24.67 -1.09
N GLY A 289 12.30 -25.09 -2.30
CA GLY A 289 11.04 -25.80 -2.57
C GLY A 289 9.81 -24.90 -2.56
N LEU A 290 10.01 -23.57 -2.63
CA LEU A 290 8.96 -22.58 -2.78
C LEU A 290 9.09 -21.89 -4.15
N THR A 291 7.96 -21.71 -4.83
CA THR A 291 7.90 -20.81 -5.99
C THR A 291 7.97 -19.38 -5.48
N ARG A 292 9.10 -18.71 -5.71
CA ARG A 292 9.32 -17.30 -5.41
C ARG A 292 9.05 -16.47 -6.64
N GLU A 293 8.51 -15.27 -6.46
CA GLU A 293 8.19 -14.37 -7.56
C GLU A 293 8.66 -12.94 -7.32
N TRP A 294 8.84 -12.20 -8.41
CA TRP A 294 9.18 -10.78 -8.39
C TRP A 294 8.78 -10.11 -9.72
N TYR A 295 8.72 -8.79 -9.70
CA TYR A 295 8.58 -7.97 -10.90
C TYR A 295 9.91 -7.28 -11.23
N GLU A 296 10.32 -7.36 -12.49
CA GLU A 296 11.47 -6.64 -13.04
C GLU A 296 11.00 -5.49 -13.92
N TYR A 297 11.40 -4.26 -13.61
CA TYR A 297 11.17 -3.12 -14.48
C TYR A 297 12.49 -2.59 -15.01
N VAL A 298 12.66 -2.71 -16.34
CA VAL A 298 13.82 -2.21 -17.07
C VAL A 298 13.35 -1.02 -17.92
N PRO A 299 13.68 0.23 -17.53
CA PRO A 299 13.35 1.40 -18.33
C PRO A 299 13.86 1.25 -19.77
N LYS A 300 13.13 1.80 -20.75
CA LYS A 300 13.56 1.78 -22.17
C LYS A 300 14.95 2.42 -22.40
N CYS A 301 15.37 3.32 -21.52
CA CYS A 301 16.69 3.95 -21.57
C CYS A 301 17.82 3.05 -21.05
N CYS A 302 17.52 1.93 -20.41
CA CYS A 302 18.49 0.97 -19.90
C CYS A 302 18.82 -0.07 -20.99
N THR A 303 19.73 0.30 -21.90
CA THR A 303 20.13 -0.50 -23.06
C THR A 303 21.24 -1.51 -22.75
N PRO A 304 21.39 -2.63 -23.50
CA PRO A 304 22.38 -3.68 -23.21
C PRO A 304 23.86 -3.29 -23.43
N ASP A 305 24.14 -2.10 -23.95
CA ASP A 305 25.49 -1.60 -24.28
C ASP A 305 26.30 -1.14 -23.07
N GLN A 306 25.64 -0.91 -21.93
CA GLN A 306 26.29 -0.58 -20.66
C GLN A 306 25.56 -1.24 -19.50
N LYS A 307 26.23 -1.31 -18.34
CA LYS A 307 25.66 -1.84 -17.11
C LYS A 307 24.89 -0.77 -16.33
N TRP A 308 23.78 -1.15 -15.72
CA TRP A 308 22.85 -0.25 -15.03
C TRP A 308 22.70 -0.60 -13.55
N PRO A 309 22.55 0.41 -12.68
CA PRO A 309 22.23 0.18 -11.27
C PRO A 309 20.95 -0.63 -11.10
N VAL A 310 20.82 -1.30 -9.95
CA VAL A 310 19.60 -2.02 -9.55
C VAL A 310 19.12 -1.51 -8.20
N VAL A 311 17.82 -1.26 -8.07
CA VAL A 311 17.18 -1.00 -6.77
C VAL A 311 16.19 -2.13 -6.48
N VAL A 312 16.42 -2.85 -5.37
CA VAL A 312 15.51 -3.87 -4.84
C VAL A 312 14.53 -3.20 -3.87
N VAL A 313 13.23 -3.27 -4.15
CA VAL A 313 12.18 -2.54 -3.42
C VAL A 313 11.19 -3.51 -2.77
N MET A 314 11.13 -3.53 -1.45
CA MET A 314 10.45 -4.58 -0.68
C MET A 314 9.22 -4.08 0.07
N HIS A 315 8.10 -4.77 -0.12
CA HIS A 315 6.80 -4.42 0.46
C HIS A 315 6.69 -4.71 1.97
N GLY A 316 5.76 -4.04 2.65
CA GLY A 316 5.44 -4.29 4.06
C GLY A 316 4.71 -5.61 4.32
N ARG A 317 4.55 -5.97 5.59
CA ARG A 317 3.87 -7.21 6.00
C ARG A 317 2.42 -7.21 5.52
N GLY A 318 2.00 -8.31 4.88
CA GLY A 318 0.67 -8.49 4.35
C GLY A 318 0.39 -7.71 3.06
N GLY A 319 1.37 -7.04 2.47
CA GLY A 319 1.28 -6.47 1.12
C GLY A 319 1.77 -7.46 0.04
N THR A 320 1.84 -6.98 -1.20
CA THR A 320 2.35 -7.74 -2.35
C THR A 320 3.36 -6.93 -3.15
N ALA A 321 4.17 -7.62 -3.97
CA ALA A 321 5.09 -6.98 -4.90
C ALA A 321 4.37 -6.06 -5.89
N GLU A 322 3.19 -6.47 -6.35
CA GLU A 322 2.34 -5.69 -7.27
C GLU A 322 1.85 -4.39 -6.62
N THR A 323 1.24 -4.49 -5.44
CA THR A 323 0.74 -3.32 -4.71
C THR A 323 1.87 -2.37 -4.33
N PHE A 324 3.06 -2.87 -4.02
CA PHE A 324 4.18 -2.02 -3.63
C PHE A 324 4.96 -1.43 -4.81
N PHE A 325 4.94 -2.06 -5.98
CA PHE A 325 5.40 -1.43 -7.23
C PHE A 325 4.63 -0.12 -7.48
N ASP A 326 3.30 -0.18 -7.32
CA ASP A 326 2.40 0.97 -7.42
C ASP A 326 2.65 2.00 -6.30
N ILE A 327 2.57 1.56 -5.04
CA ILE A 327 2.65 2.46 -3.88
C ILE A 327 3.99 3.20 -3.83
N SER A 328 5.12 2.49 -4.01
CA SER A 328 6.46 3.07 -3.92
C SER A 328 6.79 3.98 -5.11
N ASN A 329 6.17 3.75 -6.26
CA ASN A 329 6.42 4.51 -7.49
C ASN A 329 7.91 4.54 -7.94
N MET A 330 8.73 3.59 -7.46
CA MET A 330 10.18 3.57 -7.73
C MET A 330 10.49 3.48 -9.24
N TYR A 331 9.59 2.88 -10.03
CA TYR A 331 9.74 2.78 -11.48
C TYR A 331 9.76 4.16 -12.19
N GLN A 332 9.13 5.19 -11.62
CA GLN A 332 9.22 6.56 -12.14
C GLN A 332 10.60 7.17 -11.87
N VAL A 333 11.15 6.93 -10.67
CA VAL A 333 12.53 7.31 -10.33
C VAL A 333 13.51 6.60 -11.28
N ALA A 334 13.28 5.30 -11.53
CA ALA A 334 14.05 4.48 -12.45
C ALA A 334 14.07 5.03 -13.87
N ASN A 335 12.91 5.47 -14.39
CA ASN A 335 12.82 6.14 -15.70
C ASN A 335 13.66 7.41 -15.77
N ARG A 336 13.71 8.16 -14.67
CA ARG A 336 14.31 9.50 -14.61
C ARG A 336 15.79 9.48 -14.25
N ARG A 337 16.23 8.46 -13.53
CA ARG A 337 17.61 8.28 -13.04
C ARG A 337 18.35 7.11 -13.68
N LYS A 338 17.67 6.34 -14.53
CA LYS A 338 18.22 5.26 -15.37
C LYS A 338 18.79 4.11 -14.56
N PHE A 339 17.91 3.35 -13.91
CA PHE A 339 18.27 2.11 -13.22
C PHE A 339 17.18 1.06 -13.38
N ILE A 340 17.49 -0.20 -13.06
CA ILE A 340 16.57 -1.33 -13.07
C ILE A 340 15.90 -1.44 -11.70
N VAL A 341 14.60 -1.73 -11.66
CA VAL A 341 13.88 -2.02 -10.40
C VAL A 341 13.57 -3.51 -10.32
N ALA A 342 13.81 -4.09 -9.14
CA ALA A 342 13.31 -5.40 -8.77
C ALA A 342 12.35 -5.26 -7.58
N CYS A 343 11.10 -5.68 -7.75
CA CYS A 343 10.09 -5.73 -6.69
C CYS A 343 9.79 -7.19 -6.33
N PRO A 344 10.52 -7.77 -5.36
CA PRO A 344 10.30 -9.15 -4.92
C PRO A 344 9.06 -9.32 -4.03
N GLN A 345 8.41 -10.47 -4.18
CA GLN A 345 7.34 -10.92 -3.28
C GLN A 345 7.96 -11.59 -2.05
N ALA A 346 7.55 -11.13 -0.88
CA ALA A 346 7.95 -11.73 0.38
C ALA A 346 7.53 -13.21 0.44
N GLY A 347 8.21 -13.98 1.28
CA GLY A 347 7.72 -15.28 1.69
C GLY A 347 6.42 -15.17 2.50
N VAL A 348 6.18 -16.17 3.34
CA VAL A 348 4.95 -16.25 4.12
C VAL A 348 5.25 -16.45 5.60
N TYR A 349 4.40 -15.88 6.45
CA TYR A 349 4.35 -16.19 7.87
C TYR A 349 2.99 -16.82 8.20
N GLN A 350 3.03 -18.10 8.55
CA GLN A 350 1.87 -18.84 9.06
C GLN A 350 1.70 -18.52 10.55
N GLN A 351 0.73 -17.66 10.88
CA GLN A 351 0.58 -17.13 12.24
C GLN A 351 0.20 -18.19 13.29
N LYS A 352 -0.52 -19.24 12.86
CA LYS A 352 -0.88 -20.39 13.69
C LYS A 352 -0.67 -21.66 12.88
N LYS A 353 -0.10 -22.70 13.47
CA LYS A 353 0.04 -24.01 12.82
C LYS A 353 -1.33 -24.53 12.39
N GLY A 354 -1.53 -24.78 11.09
CA GLY A 354 -2.83 -25.19 10.53
C GLY A 354 -3.90 -24.08 10.49
N GLY A 355 -3.52 -22.83 10.78
CA GLY A 355 -4.40 -21.68 10.66
C GLY A 355 -4.71 -21.33 9.20
N LEU A 356 -5.87 -20.72 8.98
CA LEU A 356 -6.35 -20.31 7.66
C LEU A 356 -5.76 -18.98 7.19
N ARG A 357 -5.04 -18.28 8.07
CA ARG A 357 -4.55 -16.92 7.88
C ARG A 357 -3.03 -16.92 7.75
N ASN A 358 -2.59 -16.84 6.50
CA ASN A 358 -1.20 -16.62 6.14
C ASN A 358 -1.00 -15.17 5.74
N VAL A 359 0.14 -14.61 6.10
CA VAL A 359 0.45 -13.23 5.79
C VAL A 359 1.78 -13.19 5.06
N ALA A 360 1.83 -12.51 3.92
CA ALA A 360 3.09 -12.26 3.23
C ALA A 360 4.05 -11.53 4.18
N SER A 361 5.24 -12.09 4.40
CA SER A 361 6.17 -11.55 5.41
C SER A 361 7.60 -11.94 5.06
N TRP A 362 8.50 -10.98 5.24
CA TRP A 362 9.93 -11.21 5.11
C TRP A 362 10.47 -11.98 6.31
N SER A 363 11.42 -12.87 6.07
CA SER A 363 11.99 -13.81 7.05
C SER A 363 10.91 -14.53 7.86
N GLY A 364 9.83 -14.90 7.16
CA GLY A 364 8.67 -15.57 7.75
C GLY A 364 8.95 -17.03 8.07
N SER A 365 7.88 -17.78 8.30
CA SER A 365 7.94 -19.21 8.52
C SER A 365 6.69 -19.92 8.00
N LEU A 366 6.88 -21.13 7.51
CA LEU A 366 5.85 -22.02 7.02
C LEU A 366 5.98 -23.37 7.70
N ASP A 367 4.90 -23.84 8.32
CA ASP A 367 4.82 -25.12 9.04
C ASP A 367 5.98 -25.31 10.05
N GLY A 368 6.36 -24.22 10.71
CA GLY A 368 7.43 -24.17 11.71
C GLY A 368 8.84 -24.10 11.14
N LYS A 369 9.02 -24.01 9.82
CA LYS A 369 10.32 -23.81 9.16
C LYS A 369 10.48 -22.36 8.74
N SER A 370 11.58 -21.72 9.11
CA SER A 370 11.92 -20.37 8.64
C SER A 370 12.14 -20.35 7.14
N ILE A 371 11.73 -19.26 6.49
CA ILE A 371 11.97 -19.00 5.07
C ILE A 371 13.18 -18.08 4.93
N ASP A 372 14.17 -18.48 4.13
CA ASP A 372 15.39 -17.71 3.89
C ASP A 372 15.19 -16.71 2.75
N ASP A 373 14.76 -15.51 3.10
CA ASP A 373 14.60 -14.44 2.12
C ASP A 373 15.92 -13.80 1.70
N ILE A 374 17.00 -13.93 2.48
CA ILE A 374 18.33 -13.45 2.07
C ILE A 374 18.81 -14.29 0.88
N ARG A 375 18.66 -15.61 0.98
CA ARG A 375 18.98 -16.53 -0.11
C ARG A 375 18.16 -16.25 -1.34
N PHE A 376 16.85 -15.99 -1.20
CA PHE A 376 16.02 -15.63 -2.33
C PHE A 376 16.53 -14.36 -3.04
N ILE A 377 16.76 -13.27 -2.31
CA ILE A 377 17.24 -12.02 -2.91
C ILE A 377 18.59 -12.20 -3.59
N ARG A 378 19.52 -12.96 -3.00
CA ARG A 378 20.81 -13.29 -3.63
C ARG A 378 20.62 -14.05 -4.93
N THR A 379 19.80 -15.11 -4.91
CA THR A 379 19.57 -15.96 -6.09
C THR A 379 18.84 -15.18 -7.20
N MET A 380 17.91 -14.29 -6.83
CA MET A 380 17.23 -13.37 -7.75
C MET A 380 18.23 -12.43 -8.43
N LEU A 381 19.13 -11.79 -7.67
CA LEU A 381 20.16 -10.90 -8.22
C LEU A 381 21.12 -11.65 -9.14
N GLU A 382 21.56 -12.86 -8.76
CA GLU A 382 22.39 -13.72 -9.61
C GLU A 382 21.70 -14.10 -10.94
N ASP A 383 20.39 -14.35 -10.92
CA ASP A 383 19.61 -14.61 -12.13
C ASP A 383 19.45 -13.35 -13.00
N MET A 384 19.19 -12.20 -12.38
CA MET A 384 19.15 -10.90 -13.07
C MET A 384 20.47 -10.60 -13.75
N GLU A 385 21.61 -10.77 -13.07
CA GLU A 385 22.95 -10.51 -13.63
C GLU A 385 23.27 -11.37 -14.86
N LYS A 386 22.73 -12.58 -14.95
CA LYS A 386 22.93 -13.47 -16.11
C LYS A 386 22.14 -13.02 -17.34
N ARG A 387 21.03 -12.31 -17.14
CA ARG A 387 20.05 -11.97 -18.19
C ARG A 387 20.02 -10.49 -18.55
N LEU A 388 20.37 -9.61 -17.60
CA LEU A 388 20.26 -8.18 -17.70
C LEU A 388 21.65 -7.54 -17.54
N PRO A 389 21.87 -6.36 -18.13
CA PRO A 389 23.11 -5.61 -17.98
C PRO A 389 23.20 -4.95 -16.60
N VAL A 390 23.39 -5.73 -15.55
CA VAL A 390 23.45 -5.26 -14.15
C VAL A 390 24.82 -4.69 -13.82
N ASP A 391 24.85 -3.51 -13.22
CA ASP A 391 26.02 -2.95 -12.55
C ASP A 391 26.09 -3.43 -11.11
N LYS A 392 26.97 -4.41 -10.88
CA LYS A 392 27.21 -5.01 -9.56
C LYS A 392 27.73 -4.01 -8.52
N GLY A 393 28.38 -2.94 -8.97
CA GLY A 393 28.87 -1.88 -8.09
C GLY A 393 27.76 -0.96 -7.60
N ARG A 394 26.55 -1.01 -8.18
CA ARG A 394 25.45 -0.09 -7.86
C ARG A 394 24.14 -0.84 -7.66
N ILE A 395 24.16 -1.79 -6.73
CA ILE A 395 22.96 -2.48 -6.24
C ILE A 395 22.55 -1.87 -4.91
N TYR A 396 21.27 -1.51 -4.78
CA TYR A 396 20.70 -0.87 -3.60
C TYR A 396 19.47 -1.64 -3.11
N ALA A 397 19.14 -1.51 -1.84
CA ALA A 397 17.92 -2.10 -1.27
C ALA A 397 17.14 -1.08 -0.43
N CYS A 398 15.83 -1.05 -0.63
CA CYS A 398 14.90 -0.36 0.26
C CYS A 398 13.58 -1.11 0.41
N GLY A 399 12.75 -0.62 1.34
CA GLY A 399 11.42 -1.14 1.57
C GLY A 399 10.75 -0.50 2.77
N GLN A 400 9.46 -0.77 2.96
CA GLN A 400 8.68 -0.21 4.06
C GLN A 400 8.28 -1.25 5.11
N SER A 401 8.28 -0.87 6.39
CA SER A 401 7.85 -1.71 7.51
C SER A 401 8.64 -3.03 7.54
N SER A 402 7.99 -4.19 7.41
CA SER A 402 8.68 -5.48 7.26
C SER A 402 9.65 -5.52 6.09
N GLY A 403 9.39 -4.80 4.99
CA GLY A 403 10.32 -4.64 3.87
C GLY A 403 11.50 -3.73 4.22
N GLY A 404 11.30 -2.74 5.08
CA GLY A 404 12.38 -1.93 5.65
C GLY A 404 13.25 -2.75 6.60
N MET A 405 12.63 -3.57 7.47
CA MET A 405 13.35 -4.56 8.27
C MET A 405 14.15 -5.52 7.40
N MET A 406 13.63 -5.91 6.23
CA MET A 406 14.36 -6.76 5.28
C MET A 406 15.52 -6.01 4.62
N ALA A 407 15.35 -4.75 4.20
CA ALA A 407 16.44 -3.92 3.68
C ALA A 407 17.58 -3.78 4.70
N ASP A 408 17.23 -3.59 5.98
CA ASP A 408 18.20 -3.53 7.08
C ASP A 408 18.80 -4.91 7.38
N THR A 409 18.02 -5.98 7.29
CA THR A 409 18.52 -7.37 7.39
C THR A 409 19.55 -7.66 6.30
N LEU A 410 19.30 -7.23 5.05
CA LEU A 410 20.27 -7.37 3.96
C LEU A 410 21.55 -6.57 4.25
N CYS A 411 21.43 -5.37 4.83
CA CYS A 411 22.60 -4.61 5.29
C CYS A 411 23.44 -5.38 6.32
N GLU A 412 22.77 -6.05 7.27
CA GLU A 412 23.43 -6.77 8.36
C GLU A 412 24.04 -8.11 7.93
N PHE A 413 23.40 -8.85 7.02
CA PHE A 413 23.72 -10.26 6.72
C PHE A 413 24.11 -10.54 5.26
N ALA A 414 23.93 -9.59 4.36
CA ALA A 414 24.30 -9.69 2.95
C ALA A 414 24.90 -8.37 2.43
N GLY A 415 25.57 -7.63 3.33
CA GLY A 415 26.05 -6.28 3.08
C GLY A 415 26.95 -6.17 1.85
N GLU A 416 27.74 -7.21 1.58
CA GLU A 416 28.65 -7.31 0.43
C GLU A 416 27.97 -7.20 -0.93
N LEU A 417 26.66 -7.46 -1.03
CA LEU A 417 25.89 -7.33 -2.27
C LEU A 417 25.51 -5.88 -2.59
N PHE A 418 25.41 -5.02 -1.58
CA PHE A 418 24.77 -3.72 -1.72
C PHE A 418 25.78 -2.59 -1.54
N ALA A 419 25.66 -1.55 -2.36
CA ALA A 419 26.44 -0.31 -2.21
C ALA A 419 25.87 0.58 -1.09
N ALA A 420 24.55 0.55 -0.89
CA ALA A 420 23.86 1.25 0.19
C ALA A 420 22.45 0.66 0.40
N THR A 421 21.91 0.82 1.61
CA THR A 421 20.52 0.43 1.93
C THR A 421 19.75 1.59 2.56
N VAL A 422 18.45 1.67 2.31
CA VAL A 422 17.55 2.61 3.00
C VAL A 422 16.36 1.86 3.54
N SER A 423 16.12 1.96 4.84
CA SER A 423 14.93 1.38 5.45
C SER A 423 13.84 2.43 5.68
N TRP A 424 12.61 2.15 5.28
CA TRP A 424 11.46 3.00 5.59
C TRP A 424 10.64 2.37 6.71
N SER A 425 10.43 3.10 7.80
CA SER A 425 9.54 2.70 8.92
C SER A 425 9.80 1.29 9.49
N GLY A 426 11.05 0.86 9.56
CA GLY A 426 11.42 -0.42 10.18
C GLY A 426 12.92 -0.60 10.32
N LEU A 427 13.38 -1.46 11.21
CA LEU A 427 14.78 -1.90 11.28
C LEU A 427 14.82 -3.37 11.67
N TYR A 428 15.89 -4.06 11.31
CA TYR A 428 16.13 -5.41 11.80
C TYR A 428 16.21 -5.39 13.32
N THR A 429 15.55 -6.34 13.98
CA THR A 429 15.77 -6.58 15.42
C THR A 429 15.88 -8.08 15.67
N PRO A 430 16.84 -8.54 16.50
CA PRO A 430 16.96 -9.95 16.85
C PRO A 430 15.68 -10.51 17.48
N ALA A 431 14.96 -9.69 18.27
CA ALA A 431 13.73 -10.08 18.94
C ALA A 431 12.56 -10.35 17.99
N ARG A 432 12.55 -9.76 16.79
CA ARG A 432 11.46 -9.88 15.81
C ARG A 432 11.84 -10.62 14.54
N SER A 433 13.10 -11.08 14.43
CA SER A 433 13.59 -11.78 13.25
C SER A 433 13.80 -13.26 13.52
N THR A 434 13.51 -14.09 12.51
CA THR A 434 13.87 -15.52 12.50
C THR A 434 15.26 -15.76 11.91
N VAL A 435 15.89 -14.74 11.30
CA VAL A 435 17.21 -14.84 10.70
C VAL A 435 18.25 -15.14 11.78
N ARG A 436 19.08 -16.15 11.52
CA ARG A 436 20.20 -16.57 12.36
C ARG A 436 21.42 -16.71 11.46
N GLY A 437 22.57 -16.26 11.91
CA GLY A 437 23.80 -16.32 11.15
C GLY A 437 24.83 -15.30 11.61
N GLU A 438 26.02 -15.39 11.04
CA GLU A 438 27.03 -14.36 11.20
C GLU A 438 26.67 -13.14 10.37
N ARG A 439 26.85 -11.96 10.95
CA ARG A 439 26.64 -10.71 10.24
C ARG A 439 27.79 -10.46 9.25
N SER A 440 27.47 -9.86 8.11
CA SER A 440 28.44 -9.52 7.07
C SER A 440 29.47 -8.53 7.61
N LEU A 441 30.76 -8.72 7.29
CA LEU A 441 31.81 -7.78 7.68
C LEU A 441 31.78 -6.49 6.84
N ASP A 442 31.22 -6.55 5.62
CA ASP A 442 31.19 -5.45 4.66
C ASP A 442 29.85 -4.70 4.70
N ALA A 443 29.50 -4.18 5.87
CA ALA A 443 28.26 -3.44 6.09
C ALA A 443 28.23 -2.14 5.25
N PRO A 444 27.31 -2.01 4.29
CA PRO A 444 27.24 -0.82 3.48
C PRO A 444 26.67 0.37 4.28
N PRO A 445 26.92 1.61 3.84
CA PRO A 445 26.22 2.78 4.35
C PRO A 445 24.70 2.57 4.34
N SER A 446 24.04 2.97 5.43
CA SER A 446 22.60 2.75 5.61
C SER A 446 21.87 4.02 6.02
N ALA A 447 20.64 4.23 5.54
CA ALA A 447 19.75 5.26 6.06
C ALA A 447 18.43 4.67 6.56
N MET A 448 17.75 5.42 7.42
CA MET A 448 16.41 5.14 7.89
C MET A 448 15.54 6.36 7.69
N ILE A 449 14.34 6.20 7.14
CA ILE A 449 13.32 7.24 7.07
C ILE A 449 12.10 6.73 7.82
N PHE A 450 11.51 7.52 8.71
CA PHE A 450 10.27 7.14 9.39
C PHE A 450 9.46 8.36 9.83
N GLY A 451 8.16 8.16 10.05
CA GLY A 451 7.26 9.22 10.48
C GLY A 451 7.30 9.50 11.97
N GLU A 452 7.19 10.77 12.36
CA GLU A 452 7.11 11.22 13.75
C GLU A 452 5.96 10.55 14.52
N LYS A 453 4.86 10.23 13.84
CA LYS A 453 3.67 9.57 14.42
C LYS A 453 3.60 8.07 14.11
N ASP A 454 4.68 7.49 13.59
CA ASP A 454 4.76 6.06 13.32
C ASP A 454 4.83 5.26 14.62
N ARG A 455 3.73 4.60 15.00
CA ARG A 455 3.62 3.82 16.24
C ARG A 455 4.63 2.67 16.36
N LEU A 456 5.21 2.23 15.24
CA LEU A 456 6.20 1.16 15.24
C LEU A 456 7.60 1.70 15.57
N THR A 457 8.00 2.80 14.92
CA THR A 457 9.37 3.34 14.99
C THR A 457 9.51 4.53 15.92
N ALA A 458 8.54 5.43 15.98
CA ALA A 458 8.55 6.55 16.90
C ALA A 458 8.31 6.07 18.34
N GLY A 459 8.86 6.81 19.30
CA GLY A 459 8.74 6.50 20.71
C GLY A 459 9.51 7.48 21.57
N THR A 460 9.56 7.20 22.87
CA THR A 460 10.19 8.06 23.88
C THR A 460 11.56 7.56 24.32
N ALA A 461 12.07 6.48 23.73
CA ALA A 461 13.34 5.90 24.11
C ALA A 461 14.47 6.86 23.72
N GLN A 462 15.23 7.32 24.71
CA GLN A 462 16.40 8.15 24.51
C GLN A 462 17.65 7.29 24.37
N ILE A 463 18.47 7.59 23.37
CA ILE A 463 19.83 7.05 23.25
C ILE A 463 20.80 8.16 23.71
N PRO A 464 21.79 7.87 24.58
CA PRO A 464 22.78 8.86 24.98
C PRO A 464 23.48 9.47 23.76
N ASP A 465 23.56 10.81 23.77
CA ASP A 465 24.20 11.65 22.74
C ASP A 465 23.55 11.59 21.34
N VAL A 466 22.32 11.06 21.24
CA VAL A 466 21.51 11.08 20.02
C VAL A 466 20.39 12.12 20.18
N PRO A 467 20.24 13.09 19.25
CA PRO A 467 19.32 14.22 19.38
C PRO A 467 17.88 13.92 18.91
N PHE A 468 17.49 12.64 18.87
CA PHE A 468 16.13 12.20 18.56
C PHE A 468 15.75 11.00 19.43
N THR A 469 14.45 10.74 19.52
CA THR A 469 13.90 9.57 20.22
C THR A 469 13.42 8.53 19.24
N ILE A 470 13.34 7.28 19.70
CA ILE A 470 12.86 6.15 18.92
C ILE A 470 12.05 5.21 19.81
N SER A 471 11.41 4.20 19.23
CA SER A 471 10.76 3.15 20.01
C SER A 471 11.78 2.28 20.74
N GLU A 472 11.40 1.79 21.93
CA GLU A 472 12.24 0.86 22.71
C GLU A 472 12.63 -0.39 21.91
N THR A 473 11.80 -0.77 20.93
CA THR A 473 12.06 -1.91 20.05
C THR A 473 13.33 -1.72 19.20
N PHE A 474 13.62 -0.50 18.74
CA PHE A 474 14.72 -0.24 17.80
C PHE A 474 15.94 0.42 18.43
N LYS A 475 15.83 0.87 19.68
CA LYS A 475 16.91 1.54 20.42
C LYS A 475 18.24 0.79 20.32
N ASP A 476 18.24 -0.50 20.66
CA ASP A 476 19.44 -1.33 20.66
C ASP A 476 20.05 -1.48 19.26
N MET A 477 19.21 -1.50 18.22
CA MET A 477 19.68 -1.61 16.85
C MET A 477 20.36 -0.32 16.37
N ILE A 478 19.85 0.85 16.79
CA ILE A 478 20.52 2.12 16.53
C ILE A 478 21.89 2.15 17.23
N GLU A 479 21.97 1.73 18.51
CA GLU A 479 23.25 1.64 19.24
C GLU A 479 24.23 0.66 18.60
N GLU A 480 23.73 -0.47 18.11
CA GLU A 480 24.49 -1.44 17.35
C GLU A 480 25.05 -0.86 16.04
N LYS A 481 24.27 -0.06 15.29
CA LYS A 481 24.77 0.63 14.09
C LYS A 481 25.92 1.58 14.41
N PHE A 482 25.84 2.34 15.51
CA PHE A 482 26.95 3.18 15.97
C PHE A 482 28.22 2.37 16.25
N ARG A 483 28.10 1.24 16.97
CA ARG A 483 29.25 0.36 17.23
C ARG A 483 29.82 -0.24 15.96
N ARG A 484 28.95 -0.73 15.08
CA ARG A 484 29.35 -1.43 13.85
C ARG A 484 30.10 -0.52 12.90
N TYR A 485 29.62 0.70 12.70
CA TYR A 485 30.26 1.69 11.85
C TYR A 485 31.36 2.50 12.57
N GLN A 486 31.59 2.25 13.87
CA GLN A 486 32.56 2.97 14.70
C GLN A 486 32.34 4.50 14.68
N LEU A 487 31.08 4.91 14.77
CA LEU A 487 30.68 6.31 14.59
C LEU A 487 30.73 7.09 15.91
N ASP A 488 31.27 8.30 15.83
CA ASP A 488 31.24 9.28 16.90
C ASP A 488 29.92 10.06 16.85
N LYS A 489 29.05 9.82 17.83
CA LYS A 489 27.73 10.44 17.94
C LYS A 489 27.79 11.97 18.01
N SER A 490 28.90 12.54 18.53
CA SER A 490 29.07 14.00 18.64
C SER A 490 29.28 14.70 17.30
N ARG A 491 29.62 13.94 16.25
CA ARG A 491 29.83 14.46 14.89
C ARG A 491 28.55 14.51 14.05
N VAL A 492 27.39 14.38 14.69
CA VAL A 492 26.08 14.46 14.04
C VAL A 492 25.94 15.77 13.27
N GLN A 493 25.48 15.66 12.03
CA GLN A 493 25.06 16.78 11.20
C GLN A 493 23.53 16.78 11.15
N ILE A 494 22.93 17.91 11.53
CA ILE A 494 21.47 18.05 11.61
C ILE A 494 21.05 19.15 10.65
N TRP A 495 20.10 18.85 9.77
CA TRP A 495 19.45 19.85 8.92
C TRP A 495 17.98 19.50 8.74
N ARG A 496 17.22 20.47 8.27
CA ARG A 496 15.81 20.29 7.94
C ARG A 496 15.60 20.63 6.48
N ASP A 497 14.96 19.70 5.77
CA ASP A 497 14.44 19.88 4.42
C ASP A 497 12.97 19.49 4.50
N ASP A 498 12.10 20.50 4.62
CA ASP A 498 10.69 20.29 4.96
C ASP A 498 10.04 19.28 3.99
N PRO A 499 9.44 18.20 4.49
CA PRO A 499 8.98 18.00 5.87
C PRO A 499 9.86 17.08 6.74
N ILE A 500 11.11 16.87 6.37
CA ILE A 500 12.02 15.92 7.01
C ILE A 500 13.09 16.64 7.83
N THR A 501 13.26 16.20 9.07
CA THR A 501 14.43 16.53 9.88
C THR A 501 15.45 15.40 9.78
N TRP A 502 16.66 15.72 9.34
CA TRP A 502 17.72 14.77 9.06
C TRP A 502 18.80 14.79 10.14
N TYR A 503 19.31 13.60 10.47
CA TYR A 503 20.39 13.34 11.41
C TYR A 503 21.41 12.42 10.72
N CYS A 504 22.52 12.99 10.25
CA CYS A 504 23.58 12.24 9.59
C CYS A 504 24.78 12.05 10.53
N TYR A 505 25.27 10.81 10.58
CA TYR A 505 26.43 10.42 11.37
C TYR A 505 27.54 9.95 10.43
N PRO A 506 28.51 10.83 10.14
CA PRO A 506 29.61 10.51 9.25
C PRO A 506 30.77 9.78 9.93
N ASP A 507 31.52 9.01 9.16
CA ASP A 507 32.81 8.45 9.59
C ASP A 507 33.91 9.53 9.73
N SER A 508 35.12 9.15 10.14
CA SER A 508 36.26 10.08 10.30
C SER A 508 36.61 10.86 9.02
N GLN A 509 36.28 10.34 7.84
CA GLN A 509 36.50 10.96 6.54
C GLN A 509 35.35 11.88 6.10
N GLY A 510 34.25 11.93 6.85
CA GLY A 510 33.07 12.74 6.53
C GLY A 510 32.05 12.01 5.65
N VAL A 511 32.18 10.69 5.48
CA VAL A 511 31.27 9.87 4.67
C VAL A 511 30.01 9.53 5.48
N PRO A 512 28.79 9.77 4.96
CA PRO A 512 27.56 9.57 5.71
C PRO A 512 27.19 8.08 5.85
N MET A 513 27.78 7.41 6.84
CA MET A 513 27.63 5.96 7.04
C MET A 513 26.27 5.57 7.63
N PHE A 514 25.70 6.43 8.49
CA PHE A 514 24.37 6.24 9.04
C PHE A 514 23.57 7.53 9.03
N THR A 515 22.41 7.54 8.39
CA THR A 515 21.54 8.72 8.29
C THR A 515 20.11 8.39 8.73
N VAL A 516 19.48 9.26 9.51
CA VAL A 516 18.09 9.11 9.94
C VAL A 516 17.29 10.34 9.50
N GLY A 517 16.18 10.12 8.79
CA GLY A 517 15.20 11.14 8.45
C GLY A 517 13.92 10.90 9.24
N ILE A 518 13.46 11.92 9.97
CA ILE A 518 12.17 11.90 10.67
C ILE A 518 11.21 12.83 9.92
N VAL A 519 10.13 12.25 9.42
CA VAL A 519 9.12 12.93 8.61
C VAL A 519 8.02 13.47 9.51
N ASP A 520 7.77 14.77 9.46
CA ASP A 520 6.74 15.42 10.27
C ASP A 520 5.35 14.88 9.93
N HIS A 521 4.55 14.68 10.99
CA HIS A 521 3.13 14.28 10.95
C HIS A 521 2.79 12.94 10.29
N MET A 522 3.77 12.24 9.74
CA MET A 522 3.60 10.95 9.08
C MET A 522 3.34 9.83 10.10
N VAL A 523 2.28 9.07 9.85
CA VAL A 523 1.97 7.81 10.55
C VAL A 523 2.75 6.65 9.91
N HIS A 524 2.46 5.40 10.32
CA HIS A 524 3.06 4.22 9.67
C HIS A 524 2.55 4.07 8.22
N ALA A 525 3.23 4.72 7.28
CA ALA A 525 2.84 4.86 5.88
C ALA A 525 4.03 4.71 4.93
N ASN A 526 3.78 4.80 3.62
CA ASN A 526 4.76 4.99 2.56
C ASN A 526 4.17 5.95 1.53
N TYR A 527 4.99 6.82 0.95
CA TYR A 527 4.56 7.72 -0.13
C TYR A 527 5.64 7.78 -1.22
N PRO A 528 5.24 8.05 -2.49
CA PRO A 528 6.15 8.05 -3.64
C PRO A 528 7.44 8.85 -3.48
N GLU A 529 7.39 9.97 -2.75
CA GLU A 529 8.55 10.83 -2.56
C GLU A 529 9.69 10.13 -1.79
N GLU A 530 9.43 9.18 -0.90
CA GLU A 530 10.47 8.42 -0.21
C GLU A 530 11.40 7.67 -1.18
N SER A 531 10.87 7.22 -2.32
CA SER A 531 11.67 6.60 -3.39
C SER A 531 12.64 7.59 -4.03
N TRP A 532 12.18 8.81 -4.30
CA TRP A 532 13.00 9.88 -4.87
C TRP A 532 14.09 10.32 -3.89
N ILE A 533 13.70 10.59 -2.64
CA ILE A 533 14.61 10.97 -1.57
C ILE A 533 15.69 9.91 -1.38
N SER A 534 15.30 8.64 -1.26
CA SER A 534 16.26 7.54 -1.04
C SER A 534 17.29 7.44 -2.16
N TYR A 535 16.87 7.62 -3.42
CA TYR A 535 17.79 7.55 -4.55
C TYR A 535 18.68 8.80 -4.64
N ASP A 536 18.07 9.99 -4.70
CA ASP A 536 18.77 11.24 -5.00
C ASP A 536 19.61 11.74 -3.82
N GLN A 537 19.14 11.58 -2.58
CA GLN A 537 19.85 12.06 -1.40
C GLN A 537 20.84 11.03 -0.85
N PHE A 538 20.62 9.74 -1.10
CA PHE A 538 21.45 8.67 -0.51
C PHE A 538 22.11 7.76 -1.55
N PHE A 539 21.35 6.88 -2.22
CA PHE A 539 21.91 5.79 -3.04
C PHE A 539 22.91 6.25 -4.09
N CYS A 540 22.59 7.29 -4.86
CA CYS A 540 23.42 7.71 -5.98
C CYS A 540 24.82 8.21 -5.59
N ASN A 541 25.06 8.45 -4.29
CA ASN A 541 26.37 8.84 -3.79
C ASN A 541 27.30 7.65 -3.53
N PHE A 542 26.79 6.41 -3.54
CA PHE A 542 27.53 5.21 -3.18
C PHE A 542 27.64 4.22 -4.33
N CYS A 543 28.80 3.58 -4.45
CA CYS A 543 29.01 2.41 -5.29
C CYS A 543 29.99 1.44 -4.61
N ARG A 544 30.23 0.28 -5.21
CA ARG A 544 31.35 -0.61 -4.91
C ARG A 544 32.31 -0.64 -6.10
N ASP A 545 33.61 -0.67 -5.82
CA ASP A 545 34.65 -0.88 -6.82
C ASP A 545 34.78 -2.36 -7.22
N GLU A 546 35.75 -2.66 -8.09
CA GLU A 546 36.00 -4.02 -8.58
C GLU A 546 36.46 -5.00 -7.48
N ASP A 547 37.05 -4.49 -6.39
CA ASP A 547 37.41 -5.26 -5.20
C ASP A 547 36.22 -5.45 -4.23
N GLY A 548 35.05 -4.92 -4.60
CA GLY A 548 33.86 -4.93 -3.77
C GLY A 548 33.92 -3.94 -2.61
N LYS A 549 34.81 -2.95 -2.60
CA LYS A 549 34.89 -1.93 -1.53
C LYS A 549 34.00 -0.75 -1.83
N VAL A 550 33.31 -0.26 -0.79
CA VAL A 550 32.37 0.84 -0.91
C VAL A 550 33.12 2.13 -1.22
N CYS A 551 32.61 2.88 -2.19
CA CYS A 551 33.08 4.19 -2.59
C CYS A 551 31.97 5.22 -2.33
N TYR A 552 32.36 6.39 -1.83
CA TYR A 552 31.49 7.55 -1.69
C TYR A 552 31.93 8.64 -2.69
N ARG A 553 31.03 9.05 -3.58
CA ARG A 553 31.28 10.04 -4.65
C ARG A 553 32.56 9.73 -5.46
N GLY A 554 32.75 8.45 -5.77
CA GLY A 554 33.87 7.94 -6.56
C GLY A 554 35.19 7.75 -5.80
N ARG A 555 35.21 7.90 -4.46
CA ARG A 555 36.39 7.66 -3.63
C ARG A 555 36.16 6.48 -2.69
N ARG A 556 37.11 5.56 -2.62
CA ARG A 556 37.05 4.39 -1.74
C ARG A 556 37.06 4.81 -0.26
N ILE A 557 36.13 4.25 0.52
CA ILE A 557 36.04 4.51 1.97
C ILE A 557 37.17 3.77 2.68
N GLY A 558 37.84 4.43 3.62
CA GLY A 558 38.89 3.82 4.45
C GLY A 558 40.29 3.81 3.85
N GLU A 559 40.50 4.36 2.65
CA GLU A 559 41.84 4.72 2.19
C GLU A 559 42.25 6.04 2.85
N ASN A 560 43.32 6.02 3.65
CA ASN A 560 43.92 7.24 4.18
C ASN A 560 44.57 8.01 3.03
N ASN A 561 44.34 9.33 2.99
CA ASN A 561 45.23 10.24 2.27
C ASN A 561 46.58 10.33 2.97
#